data_AF-A0A3D3M4I6-F1
#
_entry.id   AF-A0A3D3M4I6-F1
#
_cell.length_a   1.000
_cell.length_b   1.000
_cell.length_c   1.000
_cell.angle_alpha   90.00
_cell.angle_beta   90.00
_cell.angle_gamma   90.00
#
_symmetry.space_group_name_H-M   'P 1'
#
loop_
_entity.id
_entity.type
_entity.pdbx_description
1 polymer ?
#
loop_
_entity_poly.entity_id
_entity_poly.type
_entity_poly.pdbx_seq_one_letter_code
_entity_poly.pdbx_strand_id
1 'polypeptide(L)'
;MNFDTNFNFALSVENITYASDPVPVETCKACQRSGLPILPLRAAYAPEPWQTQTRHVSGEPEVKAVHMRLEQPRILRQGFLYVMLDQKEWQVYQVTPEGALRQCPPCQVPREQPQPLSQVCIAQDHDIPASFLNIDTDKYTTAWLAFANDPWPKTVLDAYLRGGVVDGVNLDDRFYKLDLKTARDDPASVGIAMTETDLQMHQVLEYAQPMAGDFRSVHGFYPRNHRLRALAAHVRTVTQKYELPKGVLALVLPDPIGVVQELNAQRMARCQSMQQWIAEPQRCFEHFTSQTLLGIRQFQVRKAHARAIEEAKAAVKHRENDNAIREKPHGSGYPTYMGPLPALDLEQEKERRTTEAVTDARERLGKRYDEKARKTFQDKYDKT
;
A
#
# COMPACT_ATOMS: atom_id res chain seq x y z
N MET A 1 34.45 47.33 13.17
CA MET A 1 33.36 46.45 13.68
C MET A 1 33.95 45.06 13.73
N ASN A 2 34.20 44.57 14.94
CA ASN A 2 34.79 43.26 15.18
C ASN A 2 33.80 42.18 14.74
N PHE A 3 34.25 41.25 13.91
CA PHE A 3 33.56 39.99 13.68
C PHE A 3 33.99 39.06 14.82
N ASP A 4 33.05 38.74 15.71
CA ASP A 4 33.22 37.69 16.72
C ASP A 4 33.28 36.33 16.02
N THR A 5 34.50 35.88 15.71
CA THR A 5 34.80 34.49 15.37
C THR A 5 35.04 33.71 16.66
N ASN A 6 33.96 33.33 17.34
CA ASN A 6 34.01 32.31 18.40
C ASN A 6 32.96 31.23 18.12
N PHE A 7 33.14 30.52 17.01
CA PHE A 7 32.60 29.17 16.87
C PHE A 7 33.56 28.23 17.59
N ASN A 8 33.18 27.77 18.79
CA ASN A 8 33.90 26.79 19.58
C ASN A 8 33.97 25.44 18.83
N PHE A 9 35.04 25.26 18.05
CA PHE A 9 35.52 23.96 17.57
C PHE A 9 36.18 23.22 18.75
N ALA A 10 35.38 22.76 19.71
CA ALA A 10 35.87 21.98 20.84
C ALA A 10 34.80 21.01 21.36
N LEU A 11 34.20 20.23 20.47
CA LEU A 11 33.80 18.87 20.84
C LEU A 11 34.87 17.95 20.27
N SER A 12 35.72 17.48 21.18
CA SER A 12 36.82 16.56 20.93
C SER A 12 36.39 15.40 20.05
N VAL A 13 36.93 15.34 18.84
CA VAL A 13 36.80 14.23 17.88
C VAL A 13 37.52 12.96 18.37
N GLU A 14 38.17 13.02 19.54
CA GLU A 14 39.13 12.01 19.99
C GLU A 14 38.54 10.74 20.59
N ASN A 15 37.21 10.59 20.74
CA ASN A 15 36.62 9.33 21.20
C ASN A 15 35.24 9.04 20.58
N ILE A 16 35.09 9.12 19.25
CA ILE A 16 33.94 8.45 18.60
C ILE A 16 34.30 6.97 18.45
N THR A 17 33.95 6.19 19.48
CA THR A 17 33.84 4.74 19.41
C THR A 17 32.67 4.40 18.50
N TYR A 18 32.96 4.00 17.25
CA TYR A 18 31.93 3.67 16.27
C TYR A 18 31.02 2.51 16.68
N ALA A 19 31.35 1.75 17.72
CA ALA A 19 30.57 0.61 18.17
C ALA A 19 30.49 0.60 19.69
N SER A 20 29.27 0.64 20.22
CA SER A 20 29.00 0.37 21.64
C SER A 20 28.94 -1.13 21.90
N ASP A 21 29.57 -1.55 23.00
CA ASP A 21 29.53 -2.93 23.50
C ASP A 21 29.65 -3.98 22.37
N PRO A 22 30.77 -3.98 21.60
CA PRO A 22 30.97 -4.99 20.57
C PRO A 22 30.94 -6.36 21.21
N VAL A 23 30.00 -7.20 20.78
CA VAL A 23 29.87 -8.58 21.27
C VAL A 23 31.23 -9.26 21.08
N PRO A 24 31.87 -9.76 22.17
CA PRO A 24 33.15 -10.46 22.08
C PRO A 24 33.13 -11.53 20.98
N VAL A 25 34.27 -11.79 20.34
CA VAL A 25 34.37 -12.77 19.24
C VAL A 25 33.87 -14.16 19.68
N GLU A 26 34.06 -14.49 20.95
CA GLU A 26 33.68 -15.77 21.56
C GLU A 26 32.19 -15.86 21.91
N THR A 27 31.43 -14.77 21.84
CA THR A 27 29.99 -14.76 22.16
C THR A 27 29.12 -14.61 20.93
N CYS A 28 27.95 -15.25 20.97
CA CYS A 28 27.01 -15.22 19.87
C CYS A 28 26.40 -13.83 19.71
N LYS A 29 26.65 -13.20 18.54
CA LYS A 29 26.10 -11.89 18.13
C LYS A 29 24.58 -11.80 18.02
N ALA A 30 23.88 -12.93 18.19
CA ALA A 30 22.42 -13.02 18.19
C ALA A 30 21.87 -13.25 19.60
N CYS A 31 22.17 -14.37 20.26
CA CYS A 31 21.46 -14.75 21.49
C CYS A 31 22.19 -14.47 22.81
N GLN A 32 23.47 -14.11 22.80
CA GLN A 32 24.30 -13.97 24.01
C GLN A 32 24.64 -12.50 24.34
N ARG A 33 23.66 -11.62 24.18
CA ARG A 33 23.76 -10.18 24.50
C ARG A 33 23.33 -9.90 25.95
N SER A 34 23.85 -8.83 26.55
CA SER A 34 23.62 -8.47 27.96
C SER A 34 23.16 -7.02 28.11
N GLY A 35 22.49 -6.73 29.22
CA GLY A 35 21.84 -5.43 29.48
C GLY A 35 20.31 -5.54 29.40
N LEU A 36 19.64 -4.39 29.58
CA LEU A 36 18.19 -4.26 29.52
C LEU A 36 17.65 -4.82 28.19
N PRO A 37 16.90 -5.93 28.21
CA PRO A 37 16.32 -6.49 27.00
C PRO A 37 15.11 -5.66 26.55
N ILE A 38 15.04 -5.36 25.26
CA ILE A 38 13.90 -4.69 24.63
C ILE A 38 13.54 -5.50 23.38
N LEU A 39 12.27 -5.87 23.22
CA LEU A 39 11.75 -6.52 22.01
C LEU A 39 11.30 -5.45 21.01
N PRO A 40 12.08 -5.12 19.97
CA PRO A 40 11.60 -4.21 18.96
C PRO A 40 10.55 -4.88 18.07
N LEU A 41 9.48 -4.14 17.85
CA LEU A 41 8.38 -4.42 16.94
C LEU A 41 8.28 -3.27 15.94
N ARG A 42 7.40 -3.40 14.95
CA ARG A 42 7.10 -2.31 14.01
C ARG A 42 5.61 -2.04 13.89
N ALA A 43 5.29 -0.78 13.67
CA ALA A 43 3.98 -0.33 13.20
C ALA A 43 3.84 -0.64 11.70
N ALA A 44 2.91 -1.52 11.33
CA ALA A 44 2.69 -1.93 9.94
C ALA A 44 1.25 -1.63 9.47
N TYR A 45 1.07 -1.59 8.15
CA TYR A 45 -0.27 -1.66 7.55
C TYR A 45 -0.69 -3.12 7.42
N ALA A 46 -1.48 -3.62 8.36
CA ALA A 46 -1.78 -5.04 8.48
C ALA A 46 -3.16 -5.27 9.12
N PRO A 47 -3.75 -6.48 8.99
CA PRO A 47 -5.00 -6.76 9.67
C PRO A 47 -4.80 -6.87 11.18
N GLU A 48 -5.86 -6.60 11.93
CA GLU A 48 -5.88 -6.96 13.35
C GLU A 48 -5.71 -8.46 13.54
N PRO A 49 -5.16 -8.88 14.69
CA PRO A 49 -5.27 -10.25 15.15
C PRO A 49 -6.69 -10.77 14.96
N TRP A 50 -6.82 -12.03 14.53
CA TRP A 50 -8.11 -12.71 14.29
C TRP A 50 -8.93 -12.17 13.10
N GLN A 51 -8.45 -11.13 12.39
CA GLN A 51 -9.11 -10.53 11.22
C GLN A 51 -8.34 -10.76 9.90
N THR A 52 -7.58 -11.85 9.80
CA THR A 52 -6.72 -12.16 8.64
C THR A 52 -7.44 -12.80 7.45
N GLN A 53 -8.74 -13.04 7.56
CA GLN A 53 -9.57 -13.66 6.52
C GLN A 53 -10.29 -12.60 5.70
N THR A 54 -10.54 -12.88 4.43
CA THR A 54 -11.36 -12.00 3.58
C THR A 54 -12.79 -11.91 4.11
N ARG A 55 -13.31 -10.68 4.16
CA ARG A 55 -14.70 -10.38 4.54
C ARG A 55 -15.30 -9.45 3.50
N HIS A 56 -16.62 -9.41 3.45
CA HIS A 56 -17.34 -8.47 2.60
C HIS A 56 -17.03 -7.03 3.00
N VAL A 57 -16.75 -6.19 2.01
CA VAL A 57 -16.55 -4.75 2.22
C VAL A 57 -17.91 -4.12 2.53
N SER A 58 -17.97 -3.27 3.55
CA SER A 58 -19.20 -2.60 3.96
C SER A 58 -19.75 -1.76 2.79
N GLY A 59 -21.02 -1.94 2.46
CA GLY A 59 -21.67 -1.28 1.31
C GLY A 59 -21.45 -1.96 -0.05
N GLU A 60 -20.56 -2.97 -0.13
CA GLU A 60 -20.23 -3.68 -1.38
C GLU A 60 -20.23 -5.21 -1.16
N PRO A 61 -21.41 -5.86 -1.12
CA PRO A 61 -21.53 -7.28 -0.79
C PRO A 61 -20.88 -8.23 -1.81
N GLU A 62 -20.53 -7.77 -3.01
CA GLU A 62 -19.81 -8.61 -3.99
C GLU A 62 -18.28 -8.52 -3.83
N VAL A 63 -17.78 -7.52 -3.08
CA VAL A 63 -16.34 -7.30 -2.90
C VAL A 63 -15.88 -7.88 -1.57
N LYS A 64 -14.87 -8.74 -1.63
CA LYS A 64 -14.20 -9.31 -0.45
C LYS A 64 -12.79 -8.77 -0.32
N ALA A 65 -12.40 -8.41 0.89
CA ALA A 65 -11.04 -7.97 1.23
C ALA A 65 -10.70 -8.33 2.67
N VAL A 66 -9.41 -8.45 2.97
CA VAL A 66 -8.93 -8.49 4.34
C VAL A 66 -9.03 -7.07 4.91
N HIS A 67 -9.56 -6.92 6.12
CA HIS A 67 -9.65 -5.61 6.77
C HIS A 67 -8.26 -5.21 7.31
N MET A 68 -7.70 -4.13 6.77
CA MET A 68 -6.36 -3.65 7.07
C MET A 68 -6.45 -2.37 7.90
N ARG A 69 -5.50 -2.16 8.82
CA ARG A 69 -5.38 -0.92 9.59
C ARG A 69 -3.94 -0.43 9.62
N LEU A 70 -3.77 0.86 9.89
CA LEU A 70 -2.47 1.43 10.20
C LEU A 70 -2.03 1.04 11.62
N GLU A 71 -0.72 1.11 11.84
CA GLU A 71 -0.05 0.94 13.13
C GLU A 71 -0.31 -0.41 13.81
N GLN A 72 -0.63 -1.45 13.05
CA GLN A 72 -0.77 -2.80 13.60
C GLN A 72 0.63 -3.32 14.00
N PRO A 73 0.85 -3.68 15.27
CA PRO A 73 2.14 -4.23 15.70
C PRO A 73 2.44 -5.56 15.01
N ARG A 74 3.64 -5.64 14.44
CA ARG A 74 4.23 -6.85 13.86
C ARG A 74 5.68 -6.99 14.33
N ILE A 75 6.23 -8.19 14.21
CA ILE A 75 7.69 -8.36 14.32
C ILE A 75 8.42 -7.48 13.30
N LEU A 76 9.67 -7.10 13.60
CA LEU A 76 10.51 -6.42 12.62
C LEU A 76 10.61 -7.26 11.34
N ARG A 77 10.51 -6.59 10.19
CA ARG A 77 10.80 -7.19 8.89
C ARG A 77 12.32 -7.28 8.67
N GLN A 78 12.72 -7.95 7.61
CA GLN A 78 14.09 -7.88 7.12
C GLN A 78 14.52 -6.41 6.87
N GLY A 79 15.73 -6.08 7.32
CA GLY A 79 16.31 -4.75 7.21
C GLY A 79 17.40 -4.55 8.24
N PHE A 80 17.54 -3.31 8.72
CA PHE A 80 18.58 -2.90 9.67
C PHE A 80 17.98 -2.04 10.78
N LEU A 81 18.30 -2.39 12.02
CA LEU A 81 17.96 -1.58 13.18
C LEU A 81 19.21 -0.86 13.66
N TYR A 82 19.15 0.47 13.66
CA TYR A 82 20.19 1.36 14.19
C TYR A 82 19.76 1.88 15.54
N VAL A 83 20.63 1.73 16.53
CA VAL A 83 20.45 2.24 17.89
C VAL A 83 21.63 3.16 18.19
N MET A 84 21.35 4.45 18.37
CA MET A 84 22.34 5.44 18.77
C MET A 84 22.22 5.67 20.28
N LEU A 85 23.26 5.35 21.03
CA LEU A 85 23.28 5.43 22.48
C LEU A 85 23.89 6.76 22.92
N ASP A 86 23.14 7.54 23.71
CA ASP A 86 23.51 8.88 24.19
C ASP A 86 24.08 9.83 23.11
N GLN A 87 23.67 9.65 21.85
CA GLN A 87 24.19 10.36 20.68
C GLN A 87 25.72 10.26 20.50
N LYS A 88 26.34 9.19 21.01
CA LYS A 88 27.81 9.01 21.00
C LYS A 88 28.24 7.77 20.24
N GLU A 89 27.55 6.66 20.47
CA GLU A 89 27.96 5.36 19.98
C GLU A 89 26.82 4.65 19.25
N TRP A 90 27.19 3.73 18.35
CA TRP A 90 26.24 2.95 17.57
C TRP A 90 26.20 1.49 18.01
N GLN A 91 24.98 0.97 18.10
CA GLN A 91 24.69 -0.46 18.07
C GLN A 91 23.85 -0.73 16.82
N VAL A 92 24.31 -1.62 15.95
CA VAL A 92 23.63 -1.90 14.67
C VAL A 92 23.33 -3.38 14.53
N TYR A 93 22.12 -3.67 14.08
CA TYR A 93 21.62 -5.02 13.89
C TYR A 93 21.16 -5.25 12.47
N GLN A 94 21.63 -6.34 11.87
CA GLN A 94 20.98 -6.91 10.69
C GLN A 94 19.80 -7.77 11.16
N VAL A 95 18.63 -7.58 10.54
CA VAL A 95 17.39 -8.25 10.93
C VAL A 95 17.01 -9.31 9.90
N THR A 96 16.81 -10.56 10.34
CA THR A 96 16.33 -11.65 9.46
C THR A 96 14.84 -11.48 9.11
N PRO A 97 14.31 -12.16 8.08
CA PRO A 97 12.87 -12.12 7.79
C PRO A 97 11.99 -12.54 8.97
N GLU A 98 12.47 -13.47 9.80
CA GLU A 98 11.79 -13.95 11.00
C GLU A 98 11.93 -12.99 12.20
N GLY A 99 12.60 -11.85 12.04
CA GLY A 99 12.77 -10.83 13.08
C GLY A 99 13.89 -11.13 14.09
N ALA A 100 14.83 -12.02 13.77
CA ALA A 100 16.01 -12.22 14.61
C ALA A 100 17.05 -11.12 14.34
N LEU A 101 17.66 -10.61 15.41
CA LEU A 101 18.68 -9.56 15.38
C LEU A 101 20.08 -10.15 15.43
N ARG A 102 20.95 -9.72 14.52
CA ARG A 102 22.38 -10.05 14.52
C ARG A 102 23.19 -8.77 14.64
N GLN A 103 23.86 -8.58 15.77
CA GLN A 103 24.69 -7.39 15.95
C GLN A 103 25.87 -7.43 14.98
N CYS A 104 26.16 -6.29 14.35
CA CYS A 104 27.23 -6.15 13.38
C CYS A 104 27.98 -4.83 13.57
N PRO A 105 29.22 -4.71 13.08
CA PRO A 105 29.97 -3.47 13.19
C PRO A 105 29.27 -2.35 12.39
N PRO A 106 29.03 -1.15 12.97
CA PRO A 106 28.19 -0.13 12.34
C PRO A 106 28.68 0.38 10.98
N CYS A 107 30.00 0.44 10.77
CA CYS A 107 30.59 0.83 9.47
C CYS A 107 30.81 -0.34 8.50
N GLN A 108 30.51 -1.58 8.89
CA GLN A 108 30.78 -2.80 8.12
C GLN A 108 29.55 -3.72 8.14
N VAL A 109 28.37 -3.12 7.96
CA VAL A 109 27.12 -3.86 7.93
C VAL A 109 27.10 -4.82 6.72
N PRO A 110 26.82 -6.12 6.92
CA PRO A 110 26.71 -7.07 5.82
C PRO A 110 25.63 -6.64 4.83
N ARG A 111 25.99 -6.63 3.54
CA ARG A 111 25.06 -6.33 2.43
C ARG A 111 24.32 -7.56 1.91
N GLU A 112 24.84 -8.73 2.25
CA GLU A 112 24.24 -10.01 1.89
C GLU A 112 22.91 -10.22 2.61
N GLN A 113 22.03 -11.04 2.02
CA GLN A 113 20.79 -11.39 2.70
C GLN A 113 21.10 -12.09 4.03
N PRO A 114 20.42 -11.70 5.12
CA PRO A 114 20.62 -12.33 6.40
C PRO A 114 20.25 -13.80 6.32
N GLN A 115 21.18 -14.67 6.71
CA GLN A 115 20.88 -16.08 6.83
C GLN A 115 19.87 -16.31 7.98
N PRO A 116 18.96 -17.30 7.86
CA PRO A 116 18.14 -17.73 8.99
C PRO A 116 18.99 -18.22 10.17
N LEU A 117 18.41 -18.27 11.36
CA LEU A 117 19.02 -18.96 12.49
C LEU A 117 19.12 -20.46 12.20
N SER A 118 20.18 -21.11 12.70
CA SER A 118 20.34 -22.57 12.54
C SER A 118 19.23 -23.32 13.28
N GLN A 119 18.86 -24.51 12.80
CA GLN A 119 17.84 -25.30 13.49
C GLN A 119 18.26 -25.68 14.92
N VAL A 120 19.56 -25.88 15.16
CA VAL A 120 20.07 -26.17 16.51
C VAL A 120 19.78 -24.99 17.45
N CYS A 121 19.99 -23.75 16.99
CA CYS A 121 19.66 -22.57 17.79
C CYS A 121 18.16 -22.45 18.08
N ILE A 122 17.30 -22.70 17.09
CA ILE A 122 15.84 -22.62 17.27
C ILE A 122 15.36 -23.72 18.23
N ALA A 123 15.88 -24.94 18.11
CA ALA A 123 15.57 -26.06 19.00
C ALA A 123 16.00 -25.81 20.46
N GLN A 124 17.00 -24.95 20.67
CA GLN A 124 17.46 -24.49 21.99
C GLN A 124 16.80 -23.18 22.44
N ASP A 125 15.75 -22.76 21.75
CA ASP A 125 15.02 -21.52 22.00
C ASP A 125 15.84 -20.23 21.87
N HIS A 126 17.01 -20.26 21.22
CA HIS A 126 17.87 -19.09 21.01
C HIS A 126 17.25 -18.05 20.05
N ASP A 127 16.21 -18.40 19.30
CA ASP A 127 15.43 -17.47 18.49
C ASP A 127 14.66 -16.44 19.33
N ILE A 128 14.43 -16.73 20.62
CA ILE A 128 13.79 -15.80 21.56
C ILE A 128 14.76 -14.69 21.98
N PRO A 129 15.88 -14.94 22.67
CA PRO A 129 16.84 -13.87 22.99
C PRO A 129 17.39 -13.19 21.73
N ALA A 130 17.45 -13.89 20.59
CA ALA A 130 17.85 -13.27 19.32
C ALA A 130 16.87 -12.19 18.83
N SER A 131 15.59 -12.19 19.22
CA SER A 131 14.65 -11.14 18.82
C SER A 131 14.75 -9.86 19.66
N PHE A 132 15.47 -9.87 20.79
CA PHE A 132 15.63 -8.71 21.66
C PHE A 132 16.89 -7.94 21.32
N LEU A 133 16.90 -6.61 21.47
CA LEU A 133 18.14 -5.84 21.62
C LEU A 133 18.45 -5.71 23.11
N ASN A 134 19.72 -5.50 23.44
CA ASN A 134 20.14 -5.31 24.83
C ASN A 134 21.02 -4.08 24.95
N ILE A 135 20.72 -3.26 25.96
CA ILE A 135 21.42 -1.99 26.22
C ILE A 135 21.89 -1.97 27.67
N ASP A 136 23.15 -1.61 27.88
CA ASP A 136 23.74 -1.44 29.21
C ASP A 136 23.26 -0.12 29.85
N THR A 137 22.30 -0.21 30.77
CA THR A 137 21.71 0.96 31.44
C THR A 137 22.62 1.60 32.49
N ASP A 138 23.72 0.94 32.85
CA ASP A 138 24.72 1.53 33.75
C ASP A 138 25.65 2.48 32.99
N LYS A 139 25.76 2.29 31.66
CA LYS A 139 26.57 3.13 30.76
C LYS A 139 25.76 4.19 30.04
N TYR A 140 24.53 3.88 29.64
CA TYR A 140 23.72 4.73 28.77
C TYR A 140 22.40 5.14 29.40
N THR A 141 21.95 6.35 29.07
CA THR A 141 20.70 6.92 29.58
C THR A 141 19.60 7.00 28.53
N THR A 142 19.97 7.16 27.27
CA THR A 142 19.05 7.36 26.14
C THR A 142 19.45 6.50 24.95
N ALA A 143 18.44 6.04 24.21
CA ALA A 143 18.62 5.32 22.96
C ALA A 143 17.75 5.93 21.86
N TRP A 144 18.34 6.17 20.70
CA TRP A 144 17.62 6.64 19.51
C TRP A 144 17.54 5.49 18.52
N LEU A 145 16.33 5.00 18.26
CA LEU A 145 16.09 3.82 17.45
C LEU A 145 15.50 4.20 16.10
N ALA A 146 16.13 3.73 15.01
CA ALA A 146 15.60 3.88 13.67
C ALA A 146 15.70 2.57 12.89
N PHE A 147 14.64 2.25 12.15
CA PHE A 147 14.62 1.13 11.24
C PHE A 147 14.93 1.60 9.80
N ALA A 148 15.70 0.80 9.07
CA ALA A 148 16.08 1.09 7.69
C ALA A 148 15.96 -0.17 6.82
N ASN A 149 15.63 0.05 5.55
CA ASN A 149 15.59 -1.03 4.56
C ASN A 149 17.00 -1.47 4.13
N ASP A 150 17.87 -0.48 3.94
CA ASP A 150 19.21 -0.64 3.37
C ASP A 150 20.28 -0.21 4.37
N PRO A 151 21.50 -0.76 4.28
CA PRO A 151 22.57 -0.40 5.18
C PRO A 151 23.01 1.05 4.94
N TRP A 152 23.17 1.82 6.02
CA TRP A 152 23.60 3.21 5.95
C TRP A 152 25.11 3.30 5.74
N PRO A 153 25.58 4.19 4.84
CA PRO A 153 26.99 4.45 4.71
C PRO A 153 27.52 5.20 5.95
N LYS A 154 28.82 5.09 6.19
CA LYS A 154 29.51 5.78 7.30
C LYS A 154 29.19 7.28 7.35
N THR A 155 29.09 7.94 6.20
CA THR A 155 28.76 9.37 6.10
C THR A 155 27.41 9.73 6.71
N VAL A 156 26.41 8.85 6.60
CA VAL A 156 25.09 9.03 7.20
C VAL A 156 25.15 8.85 8.71
N LEU A 157 25.86 7.81 9.18
CA LEU A 157 26.07 7.57 10.62
C LEU A 157 26.77 8.76 11.28
N ASP A 158 27.84 9.24 10.64
CA ASP A 158 28.61 10.40 11.08
C ASP A 158 27.77 11.69 11.10
N ALA A 159 26.88 11.87 10.13
CA ALA A 159 25.99 13.03 10.07
C ALA A 159 25.00 13.03 11.24
N TYR A 160 24.36 11.89 11.53
CA TYR A 160 23.43 11.79 12.67
C TYR A 160 24.13 11.92 14.03
N LEU A 161 25.34 11.38 14.20
CA LEU A 161 26.13 11.58 15.44
C LEU A 161 26.45 13.06 15.70
N ARG A 162 26.64 13.85 14.65
CA ARG A 162 26.85 15.30 14.76
C ARG A 162 25.55 16.10 14.95
N GLY A 163 24.40 15.44 15.08
CA GLY A 163 23.09 16.09 15.13
C GLY A 163 22.70 16.77 13.82
N GLY A 164 23.27 16.34 12.69
CA GLY A 164 23.01 16.90 11.38
C GLY A 164 21.69 16.44 10.76
N VAL A 165 21.37 17.02 9.60
CA VAL A 165 20.23 16.65 8.75
C VAL A 165 20.74 15.77 7.61
N VAL A 166 20.06 14.64 7.34
CA VAL A 166 20.39 13.73 6.24
C VAL A 166 19.17 13.66 5.32
N ASP A 167 19.39 13.94 4.03
CA ASP A 167 18.33 13.95 3.01
C ASP A 167 17.10 14.82 3.39
N GLY A 168 17.35 15.92 4.11
CA GLY A 168 16.29 16.83 4.58
C GLY A 168 15.55 16.37 5.84
N VAL A 169 15.91 15.21 6.42
CA VAL A 169 15.31 14.68 7.65
C VAL A 169 16.26 14.90 8.83
N ASN A 170 15.75 15.51 9.90
CA ASN A 170 16.50 15.72 11.13
C ASN A 170 16.54 14.44 12.00
N LEU A 171 17.23 14.52 13.14
CA LEU A 171 17.33 13.38 14.05
C LEU A 171 15.98 13.01 14.69
N ASP A 172 15.21 14.00 15.15
CA ASP A 172 13.96 13.80 15.88
C ASP A 172 12.84 13.19 15.01
N ASP A 173 12.83 13.48 13.72
CA ASP A 173 11.89 12.92 12.75
C ASP A 173 12.30 11.50 12.31
N ARG A 174 13.61 11.21 12.31
CA ARG A 174 14.12 9.92 11.84
C ARG A 174 14.09 8.83 12.90
N PHE A 175 14.33 9.19 14.16
CA PHE A 175 14.55 8.26 15.25
C PHE A 175 13.44 8.35 16.30
N TYR A 176 13.08 7.19 16.84
CA TYR A 176 12.34 7.14 18.09
C TYR A 176 13.31 7.31 19.26
N LYS A 177 13.18 8.38 20.03
CA LYS A 177 13.97 8.61 21.25
C LYS A 177 13.34 7.87 22.43
N LEU A 178 14.12 6.98 23.04
CA LEU A 178 13.75 6.20 24.21
C LEU A 178 14.60 6.64 25.41
N ASP A 179 13.92 6.97 26.52
CA ASP A 179 14.56 7.09 27.83
C ASP A 179 14.70 5.69 28.46
N LEU A 180 15.95 5.29 28.75
CA LEU A 180 16.24 3.92 29.20
C LEU A 180 15.80 3.67 30.63
N LYS A 181 15.71 4.71 31.46
CA LYS A 181 15.18 4.59 32.82
C LYS A 181 13.68 4.34 32.77
N THR A 182 12.94 5.10 31.96
CA THR A 182 11.51 4.85 31.72
C THR A 182 11.29 3.47 31.10
N ALA A 183 12.09 3.06 30.12
CA ALA A 183 11.99 1.73 29.51
C ALA A 183 12.17 0.59 30.54
N ARG A 184 13.04 0.80 31.53
CA ARG A 184 13.34 -0.15 32.62
C ARG A 184 12.27 -0.14 33.72
N ASP A 185 11.95 1.04 34.22
CA ASP A 185 11.17 1.22 35.45
C ASP A 185 9.67 1.37 35.18
N ASP A 186 9.27 1.72 33.95
CA ASP A 186 7.89 1.93 33.55
C ASP A 186 7.60 1.59 32.07
N PRO A 187 7.88 0.34 31.63
CA PRO A 187 7.79 -0.06 30.22
C PRO A 187 6.41 0.16 29.59
N ALA A 188 5.33 0.10 30.39
CA ALA A 188 3.97 0.30 29.92
C ALA A 188 3.67 1.73 29.43
N SER A 189 4.48 2.72 29.84
CA SER A 189 4.32 4.11 29.41
C SER A 189 4.83 4.39 28.00
N VAL A 190 5.73 3.53 27.49
CA VAL A 190 6.40 3.70 26.19
C VAL A 190 6.12 2.56 25.22
N GLY A 191 5.53 1.46 25.68
CA GLY A 191 5.18 0.33 24.84
C GLY A 191 4.45 -0.77 25.61
N ILE A 192 4.62 -2.01 25.17
CA ILE A 192 3.97 -3.16 25.77
C ILE A 192 4.85 -3.71 26.90
N ALA A 193 4.34 -3.72 28.13
CA ALA A 193 5.03 -4.31 29.28
C ALA A 193 4.76 -5.83 29.35
N MET A 194 5.77 -6.63 29.02
CA MET A 194 5.68 -8.09 29.07
C MET A 194 6.04 -8.62 30.45
N THR A 195 5.12 -9.31 31.09
CA THR A 195 5.35 -10.03 32.36
C THR A 195 5.28 -11.53 32.14
N GLU A 196 5.76 -12.34 33.09
CA GLU A 196 5.67 -13.80 32.98
C GLU A 196 4.22 -14.28 32.83
N THR A 197 3.29 -13.64 33.54
CA THR A 197 1.88 -14.02 33.59
C THR A 197 1.05 -13.42 32.45
N ASP A 198 1.44 -12.26 31.95
CA ASP A 198 0.79 -11.59 30.83
C ASP A 198 1.84 -10.93 29.92
N LEU A 199 2.08 -11.57 28.78
CA LEU A 199 2.97 -11.05 27.75
C LEU A 199 2.31 -9.97 26.90
N GLN A 200 0.98 -9.85 26.91
CA GLN A 200 0.21 -8.96 26.05
C GLN A 200 0.46 -9.12 24.52
N MET A 201 1.16 -10.17 24.11
CA MET A 201 1.53 -10.43 22.71
C MET A 201 0.35 -10.82 21.80
N HIS A 202 -0.86 -10.94 22.35
CA HIS A 202 -2.09 -11.08 21.56
C HIS A 202 -2.38 -9.84 20.69
N GLN A 203 -1.71 -8.71 20.95
CA GLN A 203 -1.78 -7.49 20.15
C GLN A 203 -0.85 -7.53 18.92
N VAL A 204 0.18 -8.39 18.94
CA VAL A 204 1.20 -8.49 17.88
C VAL A 204 0.81 -9.60 16.92
N LEU A 205 0.71 -9.27 15.63
CA LEU A 205 0.05 -10.14 14.66
C LEU A 205 0.66 -11.56 14.60
N GLU A 206 1.99 -11.67 14.55
CA GLU A 206 2.68 -12.97 14.47
C GLU A 206 2.54 -13.80 15.76
N TYR A 207 2.41 -13.17 16.93
CA TYR A 207 2.25 -13.89 18.19
C TYR A 207 0.79 -14.29 18.44
N ALA A 208 -0.15 -13.49 17.96
CA ALA A 208 -1.58 -13.78 18.10
C ALA A 208 -2.05 -14.84 17.10
N GLN A 209 -1.60 -14.76 15.84
CA GLN A 209 -2.11 -15.59 14.76
C GLN A 209 -1.18 -16.75 14.40
N PRO A 210 -1.66 -18.01 14.35
CA PRO A 210 -0.85 -19.14 13.92
C PRO A 210 -0.66 -19.20 12.40
N MET A 211 -1.53 -18.54 11.63
CA MET A 211 -1.50 -18.55 10.16
C MET A 211 -1.93 -17.20 9.58
N ALA A 212 -1.39 -16.87 8.41
CA ALA A 212 -1.69 -15.62 7.71
C ALA A 212 -3.11 -15.56 7.15
N GLY A 213 -3.80 -16.69 6.98
CA GLY A 213 -5.09 -16.71 6.29
C GLY A 213 -5.00 -16.18 4.86
N ASP A 214 -5.91 -15.28 4.51
CA ASP A 214 -5.95 -14.60 3.21
C ASP A 214 -5.05 -13.37 3.16
N PHE A 215 -4.51 -12.92 4.31
CA PHE A 215 -3.56 -11.81 4.33
C PHE A 215 -2.27 -12.20 3.59
N ARG A 216 -1.85 -11.33 2.67
CA ARG A 216 -0.61 -11.43 1.91
C ARG A 216 0.22 -10.19 2.17
N SER A 217 1.36 -10.39 2.83
CA SER A 217 2.33 -9.36 3.19
C SER A 217 3.52 -9.40 2.24
N VAL A 218 3.98 -8.23 1.76
CA VAL A 218 5.21 -8.14 0.94
C VAL A 218 6.45 -8.55 1.75
N HIS A 219 6.36 -8.48 3.07
CA HIS A 219 7.42 -8.89 4.00
C HIS A 219 7.24 -10.32 4.54
N GLY A 220 6.30 -11.09 4.00
CA GLY A 220 5.97 -12.42 4.52
C GLY A 220 5.22 -12.40 5.85
N PHE A 221 4.98 -13.58 6.42
CA PHE A 221 4.32 -13.80 7.71
C PHE A 221 4.99 -14.97 8.43
N TYR A 222 5.55 -14.72 9.62
CA TYR A 222 6.35 -15.69 10.36
C TYR A 222 5.71 -15.90 11.75
N PRO A 223 4.82 -16.89 11.92
CA PRO A 223 4.06 -17.04 13.16
C PRO A 223 4.97 -17.36 14.35
N ARG A 224 4.74 -16.66 15.45
CA ARG A 224 5.41 -16.83 16.75
C ARG A 224 4.48 -17.31 17.86
N ASN A 225 3.20 -17.53 17.56
CA ASN A 225 2.22 -18.05 18.52
C ASN A 225 2.70 -19.31 19.26
N HIS A 226 3.28 -20.27 18.54
CA HIS A 226 3.84 -21.51 19.11
C HIS A 226 5.06 -21.29 20.01
N ARG A 227 5.66 -20.08 20.01
CA ARG A 227 6.84 -19.71 20.79
C ARG A 227 6.49 -18.92 22.06
N LEU A 228 5.20 -18.64 22.33
CA LEU A 228 4.77 -17.86 23.49
C LEU A 228 5.26 -18.43 24.84
N ARG A 229 5.33 -19.76 24.98
CA ARG A 229 5.87 -20.40 26.19
C ARG A 229 7.36 -20.12 26.38
N ALA A 230 8.15 -20.23 25.31
CA ALA A 230 9.58 -19.93 25.35
C ALA A 230 9.83 -18.42 25.60
N LEU A 231 8.99 -17.54 25.03
CA LEU A 231 9.00 -16.12 25.33
C LEU A 231 8.70 -15.83 26.81
N ALA A 232 7.67 -16.45 27.40
CA ALA A 232 7.36 -16.31 28.83
C ALA A 232 8.53 -16.74 29.73
N ALA A 233 9.15 -17.89 29.40
CA ALA A 233 10.31 -18.38 30.13
C ALA A 233 11.51 -17.42 30.03
N HIS A 234 11.76 -16.85 28.85
CA HIS A 234 12.80 -15.85 28.65
C HIS A 234 12.52 -14.58 29.46
N VAL A 235 11.29 -14.03 29.36
CA VAL A 235 10.84 -12.84 30.12
C VAL A 235 11.03 -13.07 31.61
N ARG A 236 10.57 -14.20 32.16
CA ARG A 236 10.82 -14.57 33.56
C ARG A 236 12.31 -14.53 33.91
N THR A 237 13.15 -15.16 33.10
CA THR A 237 14.60 -15.27 33.34
C THR A 237 15.26 -13.90 33.37
N VAL A 238 14.96 -13.04 32.40
CA VAL A 238 15.57 -11.70 32.34
C VAL A 238 14.99 -10.74 33.38
N THR A 239 13.70 -10.89 33.73
CA THR A 239 13.07 -10.12 34.81
C THR A 239 13.75 -10.41 36.15
N GLN A 240 14.06 -11.67 36.44
CA GLN A 240 14.80 -12.04 37.64
C GLN A 240 16.25 -11.56 37.59
N LYS A 241 16.93 -11.74 36.45
CA LYS A 241 18.35 -11.38 36.28
C LYS A 241 18.60 -9.87 36.40
N TYR A 242 17.74 -9.05 35.82
CA TYR A 242 17.92 -7.60 35.75
C TYR A 242 16.98 -6.83 36.67
N GLU A 243 16.25 -7.51 37.58
CA GLU A 243 15.34 -6.91 38.54
C GLU A 243 14.32 -5.96 37.88
N LEU A 244 13.48 -6.50 36.99
CA LEU A 244 12.49 -5.74 36.21
C LEU A 244 11.06 -5.97 36.73
N PRO A 245 10.66 -5.39 37.88
CA PRO A 245 9.40 -5.73 38.56
C PRO A 245 8.15 -5.39 37.74
N LYS A 246 8.25 -4.43 36.81
CA LYS A 246 7.15 -4.04 35.91
C LYS A 246 7.19 -4.73 34.54
N GLY A 247 8.08 -5.71 34.35
CA GLY A 247 8.19 -6.48 33.12
C GLY A 247 9.23 -5.95 32.13
N VAL A 248 9.25 -6.57 30.95
CA VAL A 248 10.21 -6.33 29.87
C VAL A 248 9.52 -5.58 28.73
N LEU A 249 10.16 -4.54 28.21
CA LEU A 249 9.59 -3.71 27.15
C LEU A 249 9.53 -4.44 25.81
N ALA A 250 8.36 -4.44 25.17
CA ALA A 250 8.22 -4.59 23.73
C ALA A 250 7.84 -3.23 23.10
N LEU A 251 8.73 -2.70 22.26
CA LEU A 251 8.64 -1.34 21.72
C LEU A 251 8.20 -1.37 20.26
N VAL A 252 7.10 -0.69 19.93
CA VAL A 252 6.62 -0.58 18.54
C VAL A 252 7.28 0.63 17.88
N LEU A 253 8.20 0.36 16.96
CA LEU A 253 8.91 1.39 16.21
C LEU A 253 8.12 1.85 14.97
N PRO A 254 8.20 3.13 14.58
CA PRO A 254 7.73 3.57 13.27
C PRO A 254 8.50 2.88 12.13
N ASP A 255 7.78 2.33 11.14
CA ASP A 255 8.34 1.80 9.89
C ASP A 255 7.64 2.43 8.68
N PRO A 256 7.81 3.74 8.44
CA PRO A 256 7.09 4.45 7.37
C PRO A 256 7.37 3.85 5.98
N ILE A 257 8.60 3.39 5.75
CA ILE A 257 8.99 2.73 4.50
C ILE A 257 8.23 1.41 4.33
N GLY A 258 8.19 0.56 5.36
CA GLY A 258 7.46 -0.70 5.31
C GLY A 258 5.95 -0.51 5.17
N VAL A 259 5.37 0.52 5.80
CA VAL A 259 3.96 0.90 5.60
C VAL A 259 3.68 1.25 4.14
N VAL A 260 4.53 2.08 3.52
CA VAL A 260 4.39 2.46 2.10
C VAL A 260 4.58 1.25 1.18
N GLN A 261 5.56 0.39 1.45
CA GLN A 261 5.79 -0.84 0.68
C GLN A 261 4.57 -1.77 0.74
N GLU A 262 3.99 -1.95 1.93
CA GLU A 262 2.80 -2.77 2.14
C GLU A 262 1.57 -2.19 1.43
N LEU A 263 1.30 -0.88 1.58
CA LEU A 263 0.22 -0.19 0.86
C LEU A 263 0.33 -0.34 -0.65
N ASN A 264 1.53 -0.15 -1.20
CA ASN A 264 1.78 -0.31 -2.63
C ASN A 264 1.55 -1.77 -3.07
N ALA A 265 1.99 -2.74 -2.28
CA ALA A 265 1.76 -4.15 -2.56
C ALA A 265 0.27 -4.49 -2.57
N GLN A 266 -0.52 -4.01 -1.59
CA GLN A 266 -1.97 -4.21 -1.56
C GLN A 266 -2.65 -3.57 -2.78
N ARG A 267 -2.25 -2.35 -3.17
CA ARG A 267 -2.75 -1.69 -4.38
C ARG A 267 -2.46 -2.51 -5.64
N MET A 268 -1.22 -2.97 -5.79
CA MET A 268 -0.80 -3.77 -6.95
C MET A 268 -1.53 -5.10 -7.01
N ALA A 269 -1.69 -5.79 -5.88
CA ALA A 269 -2.45 -7.04 -5.80
C ALA A 269 -3.89 -6.83 -6.29
N ARG A 270 -4.55 -5.74 -5.85
CA ARG A 270 -5.90 -5.41 -6.33
C ARG A 270 -5.93 -5.13 -7.83
N CYS A 271 -4.99 -4.33 -8.36
CA CYS A 271 -4.91 -4.08 -9.81
C CYS A 271 -4.71 -5.37 -10.61
N GLN A 272 -3.86 -6.28 -10.13
CA GLN A 272 -3.65 -7.59 -10.77
C GLN A 272 -4.93 -8.44 -10.75
N SER A 273 -5.64 -8.49 -9.62
CA SER A 273 -6.92 -9.20 -9.55
C SER A 273 -7.96 -8.61 -10.51
N MET A 274 -8.03 -7.29 -10.65
CA MET A 274 -8.90 -6.64 -11.63
C MET A 274 -8.51 -7.01 -13.06
N GLN A 275 -7.21 -6.99 -13.39
CA GLN A 275 -6.73 -7.38 -14.72
C GLN A 275 -7.05 -8.85 -15.04
N GLN A 276 -6.84 -9.75 -14.08
CA GLN A 276 -7.19 -11.17 -14.22
C GLN A 276 -8.70 -11.35 -14.39
N TRP A 277 -9.50 -10.58 -13.65
CA TRP A 277 -10.94 -10.59 -13.78
C TRP A 277 -11.38 -10.15 -15.18
N ILE A 278 -10.84 -9.04 -15.68
CA ILE A 278 -11.12 -8.53 -17.03
C ILE A 278 -10.67 -9.54 -18.10
N ALA A 279 -9.51 -10.17 -17.93
CA ALA A 279 -8.90 -11.07 -18.91
C ALA A 279 -9.59 -12.44 -19.05
N GLU A 280 -10.60 -12.76 -18.24
CA GLU A 280 -11.35 -14.00 -18.41
C GLU A 280 -12.04 -14.04 -19.78
N PRO A 281 -11.83 -15.08 -20.62
CA PRO A 281 -12.28 -15.09 -22.01
C PRO A 281 -13.77 -14.80 -22.20
N GLN A 282 -14.62 -15.36 -21.35
CA GLN A 282 -16.07 -15.14 -21.41
C GLN A 282 -16.43 -13.69 -21.12
N ARG A 283 -15.85 -13.09 -20.08
CA ARG A 283 -16.07 -11.68 -19.73
C ARG A 283 -15.52 -10.74 -20.79
N CYS A 284 -14.34 -11.03 -21.34
CA CYS A 284 -13.78 -10.32 -22.48
C CYS A 284 -14.76 -10.34 -23.67
N PHE A 285 -15.29 -11.51 -24.01
CA PHE A 285 -16.24 -11.67 -25.11
C PHE A 285 -17.55 -10.91 -24.87
N GLU A 286 -18.12 -11.01 -23.68
CA GLU A 286 -19.35 -10.31 -23.30
C GLU A 286 -19.15 -8.78 -23.32
N HIS A 287 -18.03 -8.29 -22.80
CA HIS A 287 -17.68 -6.88 -22.82
C HIS A 287 -17.47 -6.37 -24.25
N PHE A 288 -16.69 -7.08 -25.05
CA PHE A 288 -16.49 -6.76 -26.47
C PHE A 288 -17.82 -6.74 -27.23
N THR A 289 -18.70 -7.71 -26.97
CA THR A 289 -20.04 -7.77 -27.57
C THR A 289 -20.90 -6.57 -27.15
N SER A 290 -20.90 -6.21 -25.86
CA SER A 290 -21.60 -5.01 -25.34
C SER A 290 -21.14 -3.74 -26.05
N GLN A 291 -19.83 -3.54 -26.18
CA GLN A 291 -19.25 -2.37 -26.85
C GLN A 291 -19.55 -2.37 -28.36
N THR A 292 -19.46 -3.53 -29.01
CA THR A 292 -19.80 -3.69 -30.43
C THR A 292 -21.27 -3.35 -30.69
N LEU A 293 -22.19 -3.83 -29.86
CA LEU A 293 -23.62 -3.52 -29.98
C LEU A 293 -23.90 -2.02 -29.82
N LEU A 294 -23.21 -1.35 -28.89
CA LEU A 294 -23.31 0.10 -28.74
C LEU A 294 -22.79 0.82 -29.99
N GLY A 295 -21.67 0.37 -30.55
CA GLY A 295 -21.12 0.89 -31.80
C GLY A 295 -22.07 0.71 -32.99
N ILE A 296 -22.66 -0.48 -33.14
CA ILE A 296 -23.68 -0.76 -34.17
C ILE A 296 -24.88 0.19 -34.01
N ARG A 297 -25.37 0.39 -32.79
CA ARG A 297 -26.47 1.31 -32.51
C ARG A 297 -26.15 2.74 -32.92
N GLN A 298 -24.98 3.25 -32.53
CA GLN A 298 -24.52 4.59 -32.90
C GLN A 298 -24.36 4.72 -34.41
N PHE A 299 -23.80 3.70 -35.07
CA PHE A 299 -23.63 3.67 -36.51
C PHE A 299 -24.96 3.72 -37.26
N GLN A 300 -25.95 2.92 -36.86
CA GLN A 300 -27.28 2.92 -37.48
C GLN A 300 -27.98 4.27 -37.37
N VAL A 301 -27.90 4.91 -36.19
CA VAL A 301 -28.45 6.26 -35.97
C VAL A 301 -27.75 7.29 -36.87
N ARG A 302 -26.41 7.28 -36.93
CA ARG A 302 -25.64 8.20 -37.79
C ARG A 302 -25.97 7.99 -39.26
N LYS A 303 -26.08 6.73 -39.71
CA LYS A 303 -26.43 6.36 -41.09
C LYS A 303 -27.84 6.83 -41.45
N ALA A 304 -28.82 6.62 -40.57
CA ALA A 304 -30.20 7.06 -40.77
C ALA A 304 -30.29 8.60 -40.86
N HIS A 305 -29.60 9.30 -39.96
CA HIS A 305 -29.52 10.76 -39.96
C HIS A 305 -28.89 11.29 -41.26
N ALA A 306 -27.75 10.76 -41.68
CA ALA A 306 -27.08 11.20 -42.90
C ALA A 306 -27.94 10.95 -44.15
N ARG A 307 -28.59 9.78 -44.23
CA ARG A 307 -29.51 9.44 -45.32
C ARG A 307 -30.72 10.39 -45.35
N ALA A 308 -31.30 10.69 -44.20
CA ALA A 308 -32.46 11.58 -44.10
C ALA A 308 -32.14 13.01 -44.56
N ILE A 309 -30.93 13.51 -44.30
CA ILE A 309 -30.48 14.81 -44.81
C ILE A 309 -30.42 14.81 -46.33
N GLU A 310 -29.85 13.78 -46.95
CA GLU A 310 -29.78 13.68 -48.41
C GLU A 310 -31.17 13.55 -49.04
N GLU A 311 -32.06 12.78 -48.42
CA GLU A 311 -33.46 12.66 -48.85
C GLU A 311 -34.24 13.96 -48.67
N ALA A 312 -33.98 14.75 -47.62
CA ALA A 312 -34.57 16.08 -47.43
C ALA A 312 -34.15 17.03 -48.57
N LYS A 313 -32.85 17.10 -48.87
CA LYS A 313 -32.32 17.88 -50.00
C LYS A 313 -32.96 17.46 -51.33
N ALA A 314 -33.06 16.15 -51.57
CA ALA A 314 -33.68 15.62 -52.78
C ALA A 314 -35.18 15.98 -52.87
N ALA A 315 -35.91 15.94 -51.76
CA ALA A 315 -37.33 16.27 -51.72
C ALA A 315 -37.59 17.77 -51.98
N VAL A 316 -36.79 18.65 -51.38
CA VAL A 316 -36.84 20.11 -51.66
C VAL A 316 -36.56 20.37 -53.14
N LYS A 317 -35.48 19.79 -53.68
CA LYS A 317 -35.13 19.93 -55.11
C LYS A 317 -36.23 19.38 -56.04
N HIS A 318 -36.86 18.26 -55.68
CA HIS A 318 -37.98 17.72 -56.43
C HIS A 318 -39.19 18.67 -56.41
N ARG A 319 -39.50 19.26 -55.25
CA ARG A 319 -40.59 20.25 -55.11
C ARG A 319 -40.33 21.50 -55.95
N GLU A 320 -39.09 22.00 -55.95
CA GLU A 320 -38.68 23.13 -56.78
C GLU A 320 -38.85 22.82 -58.28
N ASN A 321 -38.41 21.64 -58.72
CA ASN A 321 -38.57 21.20 -60.11
C ASN A 321 -40.04 21.05 -60.50
N ASP A 322 -40.88 20.46 -59.64
CA ASP A 322 -42.32 20.30 -59.89
C ASP A 322 -43.02 21.66 -60.03
N ASN A 323 -42.70 22.61 -59.16
CA ASN A 323 -43.24 23.96 -59.23
C ASN A 323 -42.79 24.67 -60.51
N ALA A 324 -41.52 24.54 -60.90
CA ALA A 324 -41.02 25.09 -62.16
C ALA A 324 -41.72 24.52 -63.41
N ILE A 325 -42.21 23.27 -63.35
CA ILE A 325 -43.02 22.67 -64.42
C ILE A 325 -44.46 23.21 -64.39
N ARG A 326 -45.06 23.31 -63.20
CA ARG A 326 -46.45 23.75 -62.98
C ARG A 326 -46.68 25.22 -63.30
N GLU A 327 -45.67 26.06 -63.08
CA GLU A 327 -45.71 27.50 -63.36
C GLU A 327 -45.56 27.83 -64.87
N LYS A 328 -45.35 26.82 -65.74
CA LYS A 328 -45.24 27.06 -67.19
C LYS A 328 -46.57 27.55 -67.78
N PRO A 329 -46.55 28.55 -68.70
CA PRO A 329 -47.76 29.09 -69.30
C PRO A 329 -48.57 28.05 -70.09
N HIS A 330 -49.89 28.25 -70.10
CA HIS A 330 -50.81 27.47 -70.93
C HIS A 330 -50.49 27.65 -72.42
N GLY A 331 -50.22 26.55 -73.13
CA GLY A 331 -49.82 26.53 -74.54
C GLY A 331 -48.56 25.71 -74.86
N SER A 332 -47.85 25.20 -73.85
CA SER A 332 -46.62 24.39 -74.02
C SER A 332 -46.83 22.85 -74.08
N GLY A 333 -48.07 22.40 -74.31
CA GLY A 333 -48.41 20.96 -74.48
C GLY A 333 -48.97 20.26 -73.23
N TYR A 334 -49.23 20.96 -72.12
CA TYR A 334 -49.83 20.39 -70.90
C TYR A 334 -51.30 20.84 -70.70
N PRO A 335 -52.26 19.95 -70.37
CA PRO A 335 -53.68 20.19 -70.64
C PRO A 335 -54.45 21.00 -69.58
N THR A 336 -53.86 21.34 -68.41
CA THR A 336 -54.58 22.10 -67.36
C THR A 336 -53.60 22.89 -66.48
N TYR A 337 -53.92 24.15 -66.15
CA TYR A 337 -53.13 24.96 -65.20
C TYR A 337 -53.24 24.33 -63.81
N MET A 338 -52.10 23.99 -63.22
CA MET A 338 -51.99 23.43 -61.89
C MET A 338 -51.22 24.42 -61.03
N GLY A 339 -51.84 24.94 -59.96
CA GLY A 339 -51.16 25.88 -59.06
C GLY A 339 -49.88 25.30 -58.43
N PRO A 340 -48.90 26.16 -58.07
CA PRO A 340 -47.67 25.71 -57.43
C PRO A 340 -47.97 25.09 -56.07
N LEU A 341 -47.25 24.03 -55.73
CA LEU A 341 -47.31 23.41 -54.40
C LEU A 341 -46.56 24.32 -53.39
N PRO A 342 -46.93 24.30 -52.10
CA PRO A 342 -46.20 25.04 -51.07
C PRO A 342 -44.70 24.72 -51.09
N ALA A 343 -43.84 25.73 -50.97
CA ALA A 343 -42.40 25.52 -50.87
C ALA A 343 -42.07 24.73 -49.59
N LEU A 344 -41.08 23.85 -49.68
CA LEU A 344 -40.57 23.11 -48.53
C LEU A 344 -39.38 23.87 -47.95
N ASP A 345 -39.42 24.17 -46.65
CA ASP A 345 -38.26 24.69 -45.93
C ASP A 345 -37.24 23.55 -45.69
N LEU A 346 -35.99 23.76 -46.11
CA LEU A 346 -34.96 22.74 -46.06
C LEU A 346 -34.58 22.35 -44.63
N GLU A 347 -34.51 23.30 -43.70
CA GLU A 347 -34.11 23.01 -42.33
C GLU A 347 -35.24 22.30 -41.57
N GLN A 348 -36.49 22.73 -41.77
CA GLN A 348 -37.66 22.03 -41.22
C GLN A 348 -37.78 20.61 -41.79
N GLU A 349 -37.53 20.42 -43.10
CA GLU A 349 -37.62 19.10 -43.73
C GLU A 349 -36.47 18.18 -43.29
N LYS A 350 -35.26 18.72 -43.08
CA LYS A 350 -34.14 17.97 -42.46
C LYS A 350 -34.52 17.53 -41.05
N GLU A 351 -35.02 18.43 -40.20
CA GLU A 351 -35.39 18.11 -38.83
C GLU A 351 -36.50 17.04 -38.78
N ARG A 352 -37.55 17.21 -39.58
CA ARG A 352 -38.65 16.25 -39.68
C ARG A 352 -38.16 14.87 -40.12
N ARG A 353 -37.44 14.79 -41.25
CA ARG A 353 -36.97 13.49 -41.78
C ARG A 353 -35.91 12.84 -40.92
N THR A 354 -35.00 13.60 -40.33
CA THR A 354 -33.98 13.03 -39.43
C THR A 354 -34.63 12.46 -38.17
N THR A 355 -35.61 13.16 -37.60
CA THR A 355 -36.36 12.68 -36.43
C THR A 355 -37.11 11.38 -36.75
N GLU A 356 -37.83 11.34 -37.89
CA GLU A 356 -38.53 10.14 -38.36
C GLU A 356 -37.55 8.98 -38.62
N ALA A 357 -36.48 9.23 -39.37
CA ALA A 357 -35.52 8.19 -39.76
C ALA A 357 -34.72 7.64 -38.56
N VAL A 358 -34.35 8.50 -37.60
CA VAL A 358 -33.67 8.06 -36.38
C VAL A 358 -34.61 7.24 -35.49
N THR A 359 -35.89 7.64 -35.39
CA THR A 359 -36.91 6.90 -34.63
C THR A 359 -37.14 5.53 -35.25
N ASP A 360 -37.39 5.47 -36.56
CA ASP A 360 -37.54 4.21 -37.30
C ASP A 360 -36.29 3.31 -37.19
N ALA A 361 -35.09 3.88 -37.31
CA ALA A 361 -33.85 3.12 -37.14
C ALA A 361 -33.71 2.53 -35.72
N ARG A 362 -34.09 3.29 -34.69
CA ARG A 362 -34.09 2.82 -33.29
C ARG A 362 -35.12 1.71 -33.07
N GLU A 363 -36.34 1.86 -33.59
CA GLU A 363 -37.39 0.85 -33.48
C GLU A 363 -37.02 -0.45 -34.19
N ARG A 364 -36.51 -0.36 -35.43
CA ARG A 364 -36.04 -1.53 -36.19
C ARG A 364 -34.92 -2.26 -35.47
N LEU A 365 -33.97 -1.52 -34.90
CA LEU A 365 -32.89 -2.11 -34.11
C LEU A 365 -33.44 -2.77 -32.85
N GLY A 366 -34.34 -2.09 -32.12
CA GLY A 366 -34.96 -2.59 -30.89
C GLY A 366 -35.71 -3.91 -31.03
N LYS A 367 -36.17 -4.29 -32.23
CA LYS A 367 -36.75 -5.62 -32.50
C LYS A 367 -35.76 -6.78 -32.35
N ARG A 368 -34.46 -6.52 -32.45
CA ARG A 368 -33.38 -7.53 -32.38
C ARG A 368 -32.32 -7.21 -31.34
N TYR A 369 -32.45 -6.09 -30.65
CA TYR A 369 -31.44 -5.54 -29.75
C TYR A 369 -32.08 -5.17 -28.40
N ASP A 370 -31.56 -5.77 -27.33
CA ASP A 370 -31.96 -5.45 -25.96
C ASP A 370 -30.95 -4.50 -25.32
N GLU A 371 -31.25 -3.21 -25.41
CA GLU A 371 -30.48 -2.14 -24.77
C GLU A 371 -30.46 -2.29 -23.24
N LYS A 372 -31.55 -2.75 -22.62
CA LYS A 372 -31.67 -2.86 -21.17
C LYS A 372 -30.79 -3.99 -20.65
N ALA A 373 -30.78 -5.14 -21.31
CA ALA A 373 -29.89 -6.25 -20.97
C ALA A 373 -28.42 -5.84 -21.12
N ARG A 374 -28.04 -5.22 -22.25
CA ARG A 374 -26.68 -4.71 -22.44
C ARG A 374 -26.29 -3.70 -21.36
N LYS A 375 -27.15 -2.72 -21.08
CA LYS A 375 -26.87 -1.69 -20.08
C LYS A 375 -26.74 -2.30 -18.68
N THR A 376 -27.60 -3.23 -18.31
CA THR A 376 -27.49 -3.97 -17.04
C THR A 376 -26.15 -4.69 -16.93
N PHE A 377 -25.71 -5.35 -18.00
CA PHE A 377 -24.38 -5.97 -18.05
C PHE A 377 -23.27 -4.93 -17.87
N GLN A 378 -23.31 -3.82 -18.62
CA GLN A 378 -22.28 -2.78 -18.56
C GLN A 378 -22.18 -2.15 -17.16
N ASP A 379 -23.33 -1.81 -16.57
CA ASP A 379 -23.40 -1.23 -15.23
C ASP A 379 -22.89 -2.20 -14.14
N LYS A 380 -22.98 -3.53 -14.38
CA LYS A 380 -22.36 -4.54 -13.51
C LYS A 380 -20.86 -4.65 -13.75
N TYR A 381 -20.45 -4.66 -15.01
CA TYR A 381 -19.04 -4.74 -15.42
C TYR A 381 -18.22 -3.57 -14.86
N ASP A 382 -18.76 -2.35 -14.91
CA ASP A 382 -18.07 -1.13 -14.48
C ASP A 382 -17.96 -0.98 -12.94
N LYS A 383 -18.68 -1.81 -12.17
CA LYS A 383 -18.64 -1.83 -10.70
C LYS A 383 -17.64 -2.82 -10.12
N THR A 384 -16.98 -3.63 -10.96
CA THR A 384 -16.05 -4.69 -10.54
C THR A 384 -14.62 -4.28 -10.77
#